data_AF-A0A9D5K3G2-F1
#
_entry.id   AF-A0A9D5K3G2-F1
#
_cell.length_a   1.000
_cell.length_b   1.000
_cell.length_c   1.000
_cell.angle_alpha   90.00
_cell.angle_beta   90.00
_cell.angle_gamma   90.00
#
_symmetry.space_group_name_H-M   'P 1'
#
loop_
_entity.id
_entity.type
_entity.pdbx_description
1 polymer ?
#
loop_
_entity_poly.entity_id
_entity_poly.type
_entity_poly.pdbx_seq_one_letter_code
_entity_poly.pdbx_strand_id
1 'polypeptide(L)'
;MDENELELQCLEWFRDIGWNTLHGPDIGPDGSAPKRSDYSQVILAEELKIAFTRINPHPPESCFEQVLTAVTKPESLDVVTNNRALHSMLINGVPVEYKKDDDLVKDHAFLVDFEKVSHNSFYAVNQFTITGIKQPRRPYIACFINGLAIVVMELKRE
;
A
#
# COMPACT_ATOMS: atom_id res chain seq x y z
N MET A 1 -30.69 2.00 -5.19
CA MET A 1 -29.24 1.89 -5.05
C MET A 1 -28.59 2.50 -6.26
N ASP A 2 -28.13 3.74 -6.14
CA ASP A 2 -27.20 4.32 -7.11
C ASP A 2 -25.75 3.87 -6.82
N GLU A 3 -24.78 4.24 -7.67
CA GLU A 3 -23.37 3.87 -7.47
C GLU A 3 -22.80 4.41 -6.17
N ASN A 4 -23.22 5.59 -5.74
CA ASN A 4 -22.73 6.19 -4.50
C ASN A 4 -23.27 5.40 -3.30
N GLU A 5 -24.56 5.03 -3.31
CA GLU A 5 -25.16 4.17 -2.29
C GLU A 5 -24.48 2.80 -2.24
N LEU A 6 -24.15 2.20 -3.40
CA LEU A 6 -23.44 0.92 -3.47
C LEU A 6 -22.01 1.03 -2.94
N GLU A 7 -21.29 2.10 -3.29
CA GLU A 7 -19.92 2.37 -2.82
C GLU A 7 -19.91 2.56 -1.30
N LEU A 8 -20.83 3.36 -0.76
CA LEU A 8 -20.97 3.56 0.68
C LEU A 8 -21.30 2.25 1.39
N GLN A 9 -22.21 1.44 0.86
CA GLN A 9 -22.53 0.13 1.42
C GLN A 9 -21.32 -0.82 1.41
N CYS A 10 -20.52 -0.82 0.34
CA CYS A 10 -19.29 -1.60 0.28
C CYS A 10 -18.29 -1.15 1.36
N LEU A 11 -18.17 0.15 1.62
CA LEU A 11 -17.34 0.67 2.70
C LEU A 11 -17.87 0.27 4.09
N GLU A 12 -19.20 0.22 4.31
CA GLU A 12 -19.76 -0.33 5.55
C GLU A 12 -19.30 -1.77 5.78
N TRP A 13 -19.39 -2.63 4.75
CA TRP A 13 -18.94 -4.01 4.86
C TRP A 13 -17.46 -4.15 5.22
N PHE A 14 -16.60 -3.26 4.69
CA PHE A 14 -15.21 -3.20 5.10
C PHE A 14 -15.05 -2.83 6.58
N ARG A 15 -15.83 -1.85 7.08
CA ARG A 15 -15.78 -1.46 8.51
C ARG A 15 -16.24 -2.60 9.42
N ASP A 16 -17.28 -3.34 9.02
CA ASP A 16 -17.80 -4.48 9.78
C ASP A 16 -16.76 -5.58 10.00
N ILE A 17 -15.82 -5.74 9.06
CA ILE A 17 -14.70 -6.69 9.15
C ILE A 17 -13.40 -6.07 9.70
N GLY A 18 -13.48 -4.85 10.25
CA GLY A 18 -12.37 -4.19 10.94
C GLY A 18 -11.39 -3.42 10.05
N TRP A 19 -11.76 -3.11 8.80
CA TRP A 19 -10.95 -2.24 7.94
C TRP A 19 -11.23 -0.78 8.23
N ASN A 20 -10.18 0.05 8.14
CA ASN A 20 -10.35 1.50 8.15
C ASN A 20 -10.87 1.95 6.78
N THR A 21 -11.88 2.81 6.75
CA THR A 21 -12.32 3.42 5.49
C THR A 21 -11.85 4.85 5.40
N LEU A 22 -11.30 5.24 4.25
CA LEU A 22 -10.85 6.60 3.98
C LEU A 22 -11.50 7.13 2.71
N HIS A 23 -11.59 8.45 2.60
CA HIS A 23 -12.04 9.12 1.40
C HIS A 23 -10.86 9.65 0.59
N GLY A 24 -10.76 9.24 -0.67
CA GLY A 24 -9.66 9.57 -1.58
C GLY A 24 -9.34 11.07 -1.67
N PRO A 25 -10.35 11.96 -1.82
CA PRO A 25 -10.17 13.41 -1.79
C PRO A 25 -9.57 13.95 -0.49
N ASP A 26 -9.89 13.36 0.67
CA ASP A 26 -9.34 13.81 1.96
C ASP A 26 -7.85 13.47 2.12
N ILE A 27 -7.41 12.35 1.53
CA ILE A 27 -6.03 11.85 1.65
C ILE A 27 -5.15 12.17 0.42
N GLY A 28 -5.69 12.92 -0.55
CA GLY A 28 -4.92 13.46 -1.66
C GLY A 28 -3.97 14.58 -1.23
N PRO A 29 -3.07 15.03 -2.12
CA PRO A 29 -2.12 16.11 -1.82
C PRO A 29 -2.80 17.43 -1.42
N ASP A 30 -3.97 17.71 -1.97
CA ASP A 30 -4.75 18.93 -1.69
C ASP A 30 -5.85 18.70 -0.63
N GLY A 31 -5.83 17.53 0.03
CA GLY A 31 -6.87 17.07 0.93
C GLY A 31 -6.75 17.62 2.36
N SER A 32 -7.74 17.30 3.19
CA SER A 32 -7.81 17.72 4.60
C SER A 32 -6.84 16.93 5.51
N ALA A 33 -6.48 15.71 5.12
CA ALA A 33 -5.52 14.84 5.82
C ALA A 33 -4.60 14.12 4.81
N PRO A 34 -3.72 14.86 4.11
CA PRO A 34 -2.90 14.30 3.03
C PRO A 34 -2.07 13.10 3.47
N LYS A 35 -2.16 12.01 2.71
CA LYS A 35 -1.28 10.82 2.86
C LYS A 35 -0.35 10.61 1.68
N ARG A 36 -0.39 11.53 0.70
CA ARG A 36 0.36 11.50 -0.54
C ARG A 36 0.83 12.91 -0.90
N SER A 37 2.03 13.03 -1.45
CA SER A 37 2.56 14.31 -1.94
C SER A 37 2.05 14.66 -3.34
N ASP A 38 1.58 13.68 -4.10
CA ASP A 38 1.03 13.86 -5.44
C ASP A 38 0.10 12.70 -5.83
N TYR A 39 -0.72 12.91 -6.87
CA TYR A 39 -1.68 11.90 -7.34
C TYR A 39 -1.05 10.73 -8.11
N SER A 40 0.24 10.76 -8.45
CA SER A 40 0.94 9.63 -9.08
C SER A 40 1.37 8.57 -8.06
N GLN A 41 1.42 8.93 -6.77
CA GLN A 41 1.67 7.98 -5.69
C GLN A 41 0.49 7.01 -5.52
N VAL A 42 0.82 5.73 -5.66
CA VAL A 42 -0.11 4.59 -5.50
C VAL A 42 0.12 3.80 -4.21
N ILE A 43 1.02 4.28 -3.34
CA ILE A 43 1.35 3.72 -2.03
C ILE A 43 1.18 4.82 -0.98
N LEU A 44 0.66 4.45 0.19
CA LEU A 44 0.62 5.31 1.37
C LEU A 44 1.93 5.12 2.15
N ALA A 45 2.97 5.87 1.79
CA ALA A 45 4.34 5.62 2.25
C ALA A 45 4.51 5.72 3.77
N GLU A 46 3.80 6.65 4.42
CA GLU A 46 3.84 6.78 5.89
C GLU A 46 3.25 5.55 6.59
N GLU A 47 2.14 4.99 6.07
CA GLU A 47 1.53 3.77 6.63
C GLU A 47 2.46 2.56 6.43
N LEU A 48 3.15 2.50 5.30
CA LEU A 48 4.16 1.48 5.04
C LEU A 48 5.35 1.61 5.99
N LYS A 49 5.77 2.84 6.31
CA LYS A 49 6.84 3.10 7.27
C LYS A 49 6.46 2.66 8.68
N ILE A 50 5.26 3.01 9.14
CA ILE A 50 4.74 2.61 10.45
C ILE A 50 4.67 1.07 10.55
N ALA A 51 4.17 0.41 9.51
CA ALA A 51 4.13 -1.05 9.46
C ALA A 51 5.53 -1.66 9.40
N PHE A 52 6.44 -1.11 8.61
CA PHE A 52 7.83 -1.56 8.53
C PHE A 52 8.49 -1.59 9.90
N THR A 53 8.42 -0.50 10.67
CA THR A 53 9.01 -0.43 12.02
C THR A 53 8.37 -1.41 12.99
N ARG A 54 7.07 -1.67 12.85
CA ARG A 54 6.33 -2.62 13.71
C ARG A 54 6.66 -4.08 13.41
N ILE A 55 6.75 -4.44 12.12
CA ILE A 55 6.93 -5.82 11.65
C ILE A 55 8.42 -6.21 11.65
N ASN A 56 9.32 -5.25 11.46
CA ASN A 56 10.75 -5.48 11.28
C ASN A 56 11.57 -4.82 12.40
N PRO A 57 11.57 -5.38 13.63
CA PRO A 57 12.35 -4.82 14.74
C PRO A 57 13.87 -5.04 14.59
N HIS A 58 14.31 -5.83 13.61
CA HIS A 58 15.70 -6.23 13.41
C HIS A 58 16.51 -5.25 12.54
N PRO A 59 16.06 -4.87 11.32
CA PRO A 59 16.77 -3.88 10.53
C PRO A 59 16.56 -2.46 11.09
N PRO A 60 17.56 -1.56 10.95
CA PRO A 60 17.39 -0.16 11.32
C PRO A 60 16.37 0.53 10.42
N GLU A 61 15.77 1.63 10.91
CA GLU A 61 14.80 2.43 10.15
C GLU A 61 15.36 2.95 8.82
N SER A 62 16.68 3.13 8.72
CA SER A 62 17.36 3.53 7.47
C SER A 62 17.19 2.52 6.32
N CYS A 63 16.84 1.26 6.60
CA CYS A 63 16.49 0.28 5.58
C CYS A 63 15.14 0.56 4.91
N PHE A 64 14.28 1.39 5.49
CA PHE A 64 12.97 1.71 4.92
C PHE A 64 13.08 2.31 3.51
N GLU A 65 14.10 3.14 3.25
CA GLU A 65 14.29 3.71 1.90
C GLU A 65 14.60 2.65 0.85
N GLN A 66 15.31 1.57 1.22
CA GLN A 66 15.55 0.43 0.34
C GLN A 66 14.24 -0.30 0.04
N VAL A 67 13.42 -0.51 1.08
CA VAL A 67 12.09 -1.12 0.97
C VAL A 67 11.18 -0.30 0.06
N LEU A 68 11.05 1.00 0.35
CA LEU A 68 10.22 1.92 -0.42
C LEU A 68 10.65 1.96 -1.88
N THR A 69 11.96 2.03 -2.15
CA THR A 69 12.49 2.01 -3.52
C THR A 69 12.12 0.70 -4.24
N ALA A 70 12.31 -0.44 -3.59
CA ALA A 70 12.03 -1.75 -4.20
C ALA A 70 10.54 -1.91 -4.58
N VAL A 71 9.62 -1.44 -3.73
CA VAL A 71 8.16 -1.59 -3.99
C VAL A 71 7.59 -0.51 -4.91
N THR A 72 8.26 0.64 -5.04
CA THR A 72 7.79 1.75 -5.90
C THR A 72 8.42 1.78 -7.29
N LYS A 73 9.55 1.08 -7.50
CA LYS A 73 10.30 1.11 -8.75
C LYS A 73 10.17 -0.21 -9.52
N PRO A 74 9.34 -0.27 -10.58
CA PRO A 74 9.23 -1.45 -11.40
C PRO A 74 10.58 -1.81 -12.05
N GLU A 75 10.94 -3.09 -12.06
CA GLU A 75 12.17 -3.58 -12.69
C GLU A 75 12.00 -3.82 -14.19
N SER A 76 10.76 -3.88 -14.67
CA SER A 76 10.39 -4.15 -16.06
C SER A 76 9.27 -3.24 -16.54
N LEU A 77 9.07 -3.15 -17.86
CA LEU A 77 7.86 -2.57 -18.46
C LEU A 77 6.70 -3.59 -18.52
N ASP A 78 6.98 -4.87 -18.28
CA ASP A 78 5.99 -5.94 -18.29
C ASP A 78 5.27 -6.05 -16.94
N VAL A 79 3.94 -5.89 -16.98
CA VAL A 79 3.09 -5.85 -15.77
C VAL A 79 3.10 -7.18 -15.04
N VAL A 80 3.13 -8.32 -15.76
CA VAL A 80 3.13 -9.65 -15.14
C VAL A 80 4.43 -9.89 -14.40
N THR A 81 5.56 -9.51 -14.99
CA THR A 81 6.90 -9.58 -14.38
C THR A 81 6.95 -8.74 -13.11
N ASN A 82 6.49 -7.49 -13.16
CA ASN A 82 6.45 -6.62 -12.00
C ASN A 82 5.53 -7.14 -10.90
N ASN A 83 4.37 -7.70 -11.27
CA ASN A 83 3.45 -8.30 -10.31
C ASN A 83 4.09 -9.52 -9.62
N ARG A 84 4.79 -10.38 -10.37
CA ARG A 84 5.52 -11.53 -9.81
C ARG A 84 6.66 -11.10 -8.88
N ALA A 85 7.38 -10.02 -9.22
CA ALA A 85 8.40 -9.45 -8.37
C ALA A 85 7.80 -8.92 -7.05
N LEU A 86 6.72 -8.14 -7.13
CA LEU A 86 5.99 -7.65 -5.95
C LEU A 86 5.45 -8.80 -5.09
N HIS A 87 4.86 -9.82 -5.71
CA HIS A 87 4.41 -11.02 -5.00
C HIS A 87 5.57 -11.73 -4.29
N SER A 88 6.72 -11.89 -4.95
CA SER A 88 7.91 -12.46 -4.30
C SER A 88 8.35 -11.65 -3.09
N MET A 89 8.35 -10.31 -3.18
CA MET A 89 8.66 -9.43 -2.05
C MET A 89 7.64 -9.53 -0.92
N LEU A 90 6.35 -9.70 -1.24
CA LEU A 90 5.30 -9.90 -0.24
C LEU A 90 5.53 -11.20 0.55
N ILE A 91 5.88 -12.30 -0.14
CA ILE A 91 6.02 -13.62 0.50
C ILE A 91 7.38 -13.79 1.19
N ASN A 92 8.46 -13.37 0.54
CA ASN A 92 9.83 -13.63 1.00
C ASN A 92 10.47 -12.44 1.72
N GLY A 93 9.79 -11.29 1.76
CA GLY A 93 10.37 -10.03 2.20
C GLY A 93 11.20 -9.34 1.12
N VAL A 94 11.49 -8.06 1.36
CA VAL A 94 12.36 -7.24 0.52
C VAL A 94 13.80 -7.40 1.01
N PRO A 95 14.77 -7.76 0.16
CA PRO A 95 16.16 -7.82 0.56
C PRO A 95 16.67 -6.44 0.97
N VAL A 96 17.31 -6.35 2.13
CA VAL A 96 17.90 -5.13 2.67
C VAL A 96 19.33 -5.39 3.12
N GLU A 97 20.19 -4.38 2.99
CA GLU A 97 21.57 -4.43 3.47
C GLU A 97 21.87 -3.25 4.40
N TYR A 98 22.50 -3.51 5.54
CA TYR A 98 22.87 -2.48 6.50
C TYR A 98 24.14 -2.83 7.27
N LYS A 99 24.79 -1.82 7.85
CA LYS A 99 25.96 -2.02 8.70
C LYS A 99 25.55 -2.25 10.15
N LYS A 100 26.18 -3.22 10.80
CA LYS A 100 26.07 -3.49 12.24
C LYS A 100 27.46 -3.84 12.76
N ASP A 101 27.98 -3.05 13.71
CA ASP A 101 29.29 -3.29 14.35
C ASP A 101 30.44 -3.54 13.34
N ASP A 102 30.52 -2.68 12.31
CA ASP A 102 31.43 -2.75 11.14
C ASP A 102 31.20 -3.87 10.11
N ASP A 103 30.30 -4.82 10.38
CA ASP A 103 29.92 -5.85 9.42
C ASP A 103 28.75 -5.43 8.53
N LEU A 104 28.79 -5.86 7.27
CA LEU A 104 27.66 -5.75 6.35
C LEU A 104 26.70 -6.92 6.59
N VAL A 105 25.50 -6.62 7.05
CA VAL A 105 24.41 -7.57 7.25
C VAL A 105 23.49 -7.53 6.04
N LYS A 106 23.15 -8.72 5.52
CA LYS A 106 22.09 -8.91 4.52
C LYS A 106 20.91 -9.58 5.19
N ASP A 107 19.72 -9.01 5.05
CA ASP A 107 18.50 -9.49 5.69
C ASP A 107 17.28 -9.29 4.77
N HIS A 108 16.10 -9.70 5.22
CA HIS A 108 14.83 -9.46 4.55
C HIS A 108 13.87 -8.67 5.44
N ALA A 109 13.32 -7.59 4.90
CA ALA A 109 12.27 -6.81 5.52
C ALA A 109 10.89 -7.24 5.01
N PHE A 110 10.01 -7.65 5.90
CA PHE A 110 8.66 -8.08 5.59
C PHE A 110 7.70 -6.90 5.42
N LEU A 111 6.86 -6.99 4.40
CA LEU A 111 5.83 -6.00 4.07
C LEU A 111 4.50 -6.27 4.78
N VAL A 112 4.23 -7.53 5.09
CA VAL A 112 3.00 -8.02 5.71
C VAL A 112 3.37 -9.07 6.75
N ASP A 113 2.75 -8.98 7.92
CA ASP A 113 2.87 -9.99 8.97
C ASP A 113 1.78 -11.05 8.78
N PHE A 114 2.13 -12.16 8.13
CA PHE A 114 1.20 -13.27 7.89
C PHE A 114 0.97 -14.15 9.14
N GLU A 115 1.85 -14.08 10.13
CA GLU A 115 1.73 -14.86 11.37
C GLU A 115 0.74 -14.21 12.33
N LYS A 116 0.76 -12.87 12.40
CA LYS A 116 -0.10 -12.09 13.28
C LYS A 116 -0.79 -10.96 12.52
N VAL A 117 -1.98 -11.28 12.00
CA VAL A 117 -2.83 -10.37 11.23
C VAL A 117 -3.07 -9.02 11.92
N SER A 118 -3.17 -8.99 13.26
CA SER A 118 -3.37 -7.77 14.04
C SER A 118 -2.18 -6.79 13.99
N HIS A 119 -1.02 -7.20 13.48
CA HIS A 119 0.11 -6.32 13.22
C HIS A 119 0.02 -5.62 11.85
N ASN A 120 -1.01 -5.88 11.04
CA ASN A 120 -1.21 -5.20 9.78
C ASN A 120 -2.29 -4.12 9.91
N SER A 121 -2.13 -3.06 9.11
CA SER A 121 -3.13 -2.02 8.93
C SER A 121 -3.87 -2.27 7.62
N PHE A 122 -5.20 -2.21 7.65
CA PHE A 122 -6.07 -2.43 6.50
C PHE A 122 -6.87 -1.17 6.18
N TYR A 123 -6.85 -0.74 4.91
CA TYR A 123 -7.59 0.43 4.45
C TYR A 123 -8.40 0.13 3.19
N ALA A 124 -9.67 0.52 3.20
CA ALA A 124 -10.50 0.59 2.00
C ALA A 124 -10.74 2.07 1.67
N VAL A 125 -10.24 2.51 0.52
CA VAL A 125 -10.26 3.93 0.14
C VAL A 125 -11.14 4.10 -1.08
N ASN A 126 -12.23 4.85 -0.93
CA ASN A 126 -13.07 5.16 -2.08
C ASN A 126 -12.57 6.39 -2.85
N GLN A 127 -12.90 6.46 -4.14
CA GLN A 127 -12.58 7.62 -5.00
C GLN A 127 -11.08 7.99 -5.04
N PHE A 128 -10.20 7.00 -4.92
CA PHE A 128 -8.75 7.18 -4.88
C PHE A 128 -8.20 7.59 -6.26
N THR A 129 -8.06 8.89 -6.51
CA THR A 129 -7.60 9.38 -7.82
C THR A 129 -6.10 9.10 -8.01
N ILE A 130 -5.75 8.50 -9.16
CA ILE A 130 -4.40 8.18 -9.61
C ILE A 130 -4.12 8.86 -10.94
N THR A 131 -3.03 9.60 -11.04
CA THR A 131 -2.53 10.20 -12.29
C THR A 131 -1.35 9.42 -12.84
N GLY A 132 -1.21 9.40 -14.17
CA GLY A 132 -0.10 8.74 -14.86
C GLY A 132 0.10 9.33 -16.24
N ILE A 133 0.70 8.55 -17.15
CA ILE A 133 1.00 9.00 -18.53
C ILE A 133 -0.29 9.26 -19.34
N LYS A 134 -1.38 8.56 -19.00
CA LYS A 134 -2.71 8.70 -19.61
C LYS A 134 -3.63 9.56 -18.73
N GLN A 135 -4.90 9.60 -19.09
CA GLN A 135 -5.92 10.26 -18.27
C GLN A 135 -5.96 9.74 -16.83
N PRO A 136 -6.31 10.59 -15.85
CA PRO A 136 -6.52 10.18 -14.47
C PRO A 136 -7.50 9.01 -14.39
N ARG A 137 -7.23 8.08 -13.46
CA ARG A 137 -8.14 6.99 -13.12
C ARG A 137 -8.58 7.13 -11.68
N ARG A 138 -9.82 6.74 -11.42
CA ARG A 138 -10.42 6.75 -10.10
C ARG A 138 -11.25 5.47 -9.95
N PRO A 139 -10.69 4.41 -9.37
CA PRO A 139 -11.48 3.25 -9.04
C PRO A 139 -12.52 3.58 -7.97
N TYR A 140 -13.56 2.78 -7.90
CA TYR A 140 -14.57 2.90 -6.85
C TYR A 140 -13.94 2.69 -5.47
N ILE A 141 -13.21 1.58 -5.28
CA ILE A 141 -12.50 1.28 -4.03
C ILE A 141 -11.10 0.73 -4.32
N ALA A 142 -10.09 1.27 -3.64
CA ALA A 142 -8.74 0.74 -3.59
C ALA A 142 -8.45 0.22 -2.16
N CYS A 143 -7.98 -1.02 -2.06
CA CYS A 143 -7.70 -1.67 -0.79
C CYS A 143 -6.19 -1.75 -0.55
N PHE A 144 -5.78 -1.33 0.64
CA PHE A 144 -4.39 -1.27 1.06
C PHE A 144 -4.13 -2.15 2.27
N ILE A 145 -2.98 -2.81 2.26
CA ILE A 145 -2.40 -3.50 3.41
C ILE A 145 -1.09 -2.81 3.72
N ASN A 146 -0.93 -2.28 4.94
CA ASN A 146 0.28 -1.56 5.37
C ASN A 146 0.69 -0.45 4.36
N GLY A 147 -0.30 0.23 3.79
CA GLY A 147 -0.06 1.29 2.79
C GLY A 147 0.25 0.80 1.36
N LEU A 148 0.38 -0.50 1.11
CA LEU A 148 0.53 -1.06 -0.25
C LEU A 148 -0.85 -1.28 -0.86
N ALA A 149 -1.10 -0.76 -2.08
CA ALA A 149 -2.32 -1.06 -2.81
C ALA A 149 -2.29 -2.50 -3.35
N ILE A 150 -3.20 -3.36 -2.89
CA ILE A 150 -3.24 -4.80 -3.25
C ILE A 150 -4.45 -5.13 -4.12
N VAL A 151 -5.58 -4.44 -3.92
CA VAL A 151 -6.83 -4.71 -4.68
C VAL A 151 -7.43 -3.39 -5.17
N VAL A 152 -7.94 -3.43 -6.39
CA VAL A 152 -8.78 -2.38 -6.98
C VAL A 152 -10.12 -3.00 -7.30
N MET A 153 -11.20 -2.40 -6.81
CA MET A 153 -12.57 -2.86 -7.02
C MET A 153 -13.30 -1.92 -7.96
N GLU A 154 -13.90 -2.51 -8.99
CA GLU A 154 -14.80 -1.85 -9.91
C GLU A 154 -16.23 -2.35 -9.66
N LEU A 155 -17.13 -1.43 -9.29
CA LEU A 155 -18.51 -1.78 -8.99
C LEU A 155 -19.34 -1.70 -10.26
N LYS A 156 -20.21 -2.70 -10.47
CA LYS A 156 -21.17 -2.72 -11.57
C LYS A 156 -22.58 -2.74 -11.02
N ARG A 157 -23.45 -1.98 -11.67
CA ARG A 157 -24.90 -2.16 -11.54
C ARG A 157 -25.34 -3.28 -12.47
N GLU A 158 -26.26 -4.11 -12.00
CA GLU A 158 -27.07 -4.98 -12.85
C GLU A 158 -28.29 -4.21 -13.40
#